data_AF-A0A7K3QRA2-F1
#
_entry.id   AF-A0A7K3QRA2-F1
#
_cell.length_a   1.000
_cell.length_b   1.000
_cell.length_c   1.000
_cell.angle_alpha   90.00
_cell.angle_beta   90.00
_cell.angle_gamma   90.00
#
_symmetry.space_group_name_H-M   'P 1'
#
loop_
_entity.id
_entity.type
_entity.pdbx_description
1 polymer ?
#
loop_
_entity_poly.entity_id
_entity_poly.type
_entity_poly.pdbx_seq_one_letter_code
_entity_poly.pdbx_strand_id
1 'polypeptide(L)'
;MIVLNGSTQRETVGAGIRQGTRTPPLPGREDVLNLLGPAPWAYRLVDPYGEAHADQHGPIPVIGILHAWVRLVCEERRWNPPQPTIEANALWLADERRHQWIVRQPWVGDYHSELDALIRMVRATTRVSPRRRPVPQPCPRCDALLLTEVDHELYVGCGGCEARFTREELALGARLTWALLNAA
;
A
#
# COMPACT_ATOMS: atom_id res chain seq x y z
N MET A 1 -41.23 -20.26 3.63
CA MET A 1 -40.78 -20.36 2.23
C MET A 1 -41.09 -19.03 1.56
N ILE A 2 -40.10 -18.14 1.46
CA ILE A 2 -40.29 -16.80 0.90
C ILE A 2 -39.81 -16.88 -0.56
N VAL A 3 -40.78 -16.91 -1.47
CA VAL A 3 -40.55 -16.79 -2.91
C VAL A 3 -40.38 -15.30 -3.19
N LEU A 4 -39.17 -14.89 -3.59
CA LEU A 4 -38.90 -13.51 -4.00
C LEU A 4 -39.49 -13.29 -5.41
N ASN A 5 -40.39 -12.31 -5.48
CA ASN A 5 -41.09 -11.85 -6.67
C ASN A 5 -40.13 -11.21 -7.69
N GLY A 6 -40.23 -11.72 -8.92
CA GLY A 6 -39.96 -11.12 -10.24
C GLY A 6 -39.12 -9.84 -10.33
N SER A 7 -37.89 -9.99 -10.84
CA SER A 7 -37.22 -8.95 -11.62
C SER A 7 -37.92 -8.81 -12.97
N THR A 8 -38.86 -7.89 -13.03
CA THR A 8 -39.41 -7.34 -14.26
C THR A 8 -38.39 -6.35 -14.83
N GLN A 9 -37.55 -6.81 -15.76
CA GLN A 9 -36.91 -5.86 -16.69
C GLN A 9 -37.14 -6.32 -18.13
N ARG A 10 -37.95 -5.49 -18.77
CA ARG A 10 -38.61 -5.62 -20.06
C ARG A 10 -37.57 -5.70 -21.18
N GLU A 11 -37.67 -6.75 -21.99
CA GLU A 11 -37.06 -6.79 -23.32
C GLU A 11 -37.50 -5.55 -24.11
N THR A 12 -36.56 -4.71 -24.49
CA THR A 12 -36.76 -3.76 -25.59
C THR A 12 -35.84 -4.19 -26.71
N VAL A 13 -36.46 -4.76 -27.74
CA VAL A 13 -35.81 -5.21 -28.97
C VAL A 13 -35.55 -3.97 -29.84
N GLY A 14 -34.28 -3.71 -30.13
CA GLY A 14 -33.84 -2.71 -31.09
C GLY A 14 -32.65 -3.25 -31.85
N ALA A 15 -32.90 -3.68 -33.09
CA ALA A 15 -31.93 -4.31 -33.97
C ALA A 15 -30.77 -3.36 -34.33
N GLY A 16 -29.54 -3.83 -34.13
CA GLY A 16 -28.32 -3.14 -34.55
C GLY A 16 -27.12 -4.08 -34.42
N ILE A 17 -26.57 -4.48 -35.56
CA ILE A 17 -25.48 -5.44 -35.72
C ILE A 17 -24.26 -5.02 -34.90
N ARG A 18 -23.97 -5.72 -33.79
CA ARG A 18 -22.62 -5.80 -33.17
C ARG A 18 -22.48 -7.16 -32.49
N GLN A 19 -21.51 -7.96 -32.92
CA GLN A 19 -21.02 -9.11 -32.14
C GLN A 19 -20.37 -8.58 -30.85
N GLY A 20 -21.19 -8.29 -29.85
CA GLY A 20 -20.74 -8.22 -28.46
C GLY A 20 -20.89 -9.62 -27.89
N THR A 21 -19.79 -10.33 -27.64
CA THR A 21 -19.84 -11.45 -26.70
C THR A 21 -20.37 -10.90 -25.39
N ARG A 22 -21.64 -11.18 -25.07
CA ARG A 22 -22.25 -10.99 -23.75
C ARG A 22 -21.65 -12.01 -22.77
N THR A 23 -20.34 -12.02 -22.66
CA THR A 23 -19.70 -12.58 -21.49
C THR A 23 -20.04 -11.61 -20.37
N PRO A 24 -20.77 -12.02 -19.31
CA PRO A 24 -20.93 -11.16 -18.15
C PRO A 24 -19.53 -10.68 -17.74
N PRO A 25 -19.33 -9.39 -17.41
CA PRO A 25 -18.04 -8.94 -16.90
C PRO A 25 -17.66 -9.91 -15.80
N LEU A 26 -16.44 -10.45 -15.87
CA LEU A 26 -15.92 -11.31 -14.82
C LEU A 26 -16.19 -10.59 -13.49
N PRO A 27 -16.66 -11.28 -12.43
CA PRO A 27 -16.79 -10.68 -11.11
C PRO A 27 -15.38 -10.33 -10.63
N GLY A 28 -14.91 -9.18 -11.09
CA GLY A 28 -13.56 -8.68 -11.00
C GLY A 28 -13.66 -7.28 -10.47
N ARG A 29 -12.92 -7.03 -9.41
CA ARG A 29 -12.81 -5.71 -8.83
C ARG A 29 -11.97 -4.85 -9.78
N GLU A 30 -12.62 -4.04 -10.60
CA GLU A 30 -11.97 -3.15 -11.57
C GLU A 30 -10.96 -2.21 -10.88
N ASP A 31 -11.24 -1.79 -9.65
CA ASP A 31 -10.31 -1.01 -8.84
C ASP A 31 -9.04 -1.79 -8.49
N VAL A 32 -9.14 -3.09 -8.22
CA VAL A 32 -7.99 -3.98 -7.98
C VAL A 32 -7.22 -4.23 -9.28
N LEU A 33 -7.92 -4.45 -10.40
CA LEU A 33 -7.30 -4.67 -11.70
C LEU A 33 -6.65 -3.40 -12.25
N ASN A 34 -7.18 -2.21 -11.94
CA ASN A 34 -6.54 -0.96 -12.30
C ASN A 34 -5.32 -0.67 -11.41
N LEU A 35 -5.38 -1.07 -10.13
CA LEU A 35 -4.27 -0.92 -9.19
C LEU A 35 -3.09 -1.85 -9.47
N LEU A 36 -3.36 -3.11 -9.85
CA LEU A 36 -2.39 -4.20 -9.94
C LEU A 36 -2.33 -4.92 -11.29
N GLY A 37 -3.24 -4.63 -12.21
CA GLY A 37 -3.38 -5.38 -13.46
C GLY A 37 -2.21 -5.19 -14.41
N PRO A 38 -2.28 -5.75 -15.62
CA PRO A 38 -1.21 -5.71 -16.61
C PRO A 38 -1.14 -4.40 -17.42
N ALA A 39 -2.22 -3.61 -17.49
CA ALA A 39 -2.27 -2.32 -18.19
C ALA A 39 -1.32 -1.22 -17.66
N PRO A 40 -1.05 -1.10 -16.35
CA PRO A 40 -0.05 -0.20 -15.78
C PRO A 40 1.40 -0.46 -16.21
N TRP A 41 1.70 -1.67 -16.72
CA TRP A 41 3.07 -2.11 -17.01
C TRP A 41 3.49 -1.78 -18.44
N ALA A 42 2.61 -1.17 -19.24
CA ALA A 42 2.98 -0.65 -20.54
C ALA A 42 3.93 0.56 -20.32
N TYR A 43 5.22 0.26 -20.15
CA TYR A 43 6.34 1.21 -20.09
C TYR A 43 6.33 2.24 -21.24
N ARG A 44 5.55 1.91 -22.28
CA ARG A 44 5.21 2.73 -23.41
C ARG A 44 3.69 2.79 -23.47
N LEU A 45 3.11 3.85 -22.93
CA LEU A 45 1.79 4.29 -23.32
C LEU A 45 1.89 4.66 -24.81
N VAL A 46 1.73 3.67 -25.70
CA VAL A 46 1.67 3.92 -27.14
C VAL A 46 0.28 4.45 -27.38
N ASP A 47 0.20 5.76 -27.30
CA ASP A 47 -1.00 6.53 -27.52
C ASP A 47 -0.92 7.14 -28.92
N PRO A 48 -1.46 6.46 -29.94
CA PRO A 48 -1.46 6.97 -31.31
C PRO A 48 -2.29 8.26 -31.48
N TYR A 49 -3.08 8.66 -30.47
CA TYR A 49 -4.01 9.79 -30.55
C TYR A 49 -3.69 10.94 -29.58
N GLY A 50 -2.80 10.75 -28.62
CA GLY A 50 -2.44 11.77 -27.61
C GLY A 50 -3.46 11.94 -26.48
N GLU A 51 -4.43 11.03 -26.36
CA GLU A 51 -5.54 11.10 -25.40
C GLU A 51 -5.50 10.00 -24.32
N ALA A 52 -4.42 9.24 -24.17
CA ALA A 52 -4.37 8.11 -23.24
C ALA A 52 -4.48 8.53 -21.76
N HIS A 53 -4.21 9.80 -21.43
CA HIS A 53 -4.53 10.37 -20.12
C HIS A 53 -6.04 10.64 -19.93
N ALA A 54 -6.80 10.84 -21.01
CA ALA A 54 -8.25 11.01 -20.99
C ALA A 54 -9.00 9.68 -21.12
N ASP A 55 -8.42 8.71 -21.85
CA ASP A 55 -9.02 7.38 -22.08
C ASP A 55 -8.85 6.42 -20.89
N GLN A 56 -7.90 6.69 -19.99
CA GLN A 56 -7.75 5.91 -18.77
C GLN A 56 -8.62 6.50 -17.65
N HIS A 57 -9.78 5.89 -17.45
CA HIS A 57 -10.59 6.14 -16.25
C HIS A 57 -10.14 5.23 -15.10
N GLY A 58 -9.60 5.84 -14.03
CA GLY A 58 -9.28 5.13 -12.80
C GLY A 58 -8.17 5.79 -11.98
N PRO A 59 -7.94 5.33 -10.74
CA PRO A 59 -6.79 5.79 -9.95
C PRO A 59 -5.46 5.48 -10.64
N ILE A 60 -4.43 6.31 -10.40
CA ILE A 60 -3.08 6.05 -10.91
C ILE A 60 -2.55 4.73 -10.30
N PRO A 61 -2.03 3.81 -11.11
CA PRO A 61 -1.51 2.54 -10.61
C PRO A 61 -0.31 2.70 -9.67
N VAL A 62 -0.17 1.77 -8.72
CA VAL A 62 0.93 1.76 -7.71
C VAL A 62 2.29 1.86 -8.36
N ILE A 63 2.52 1.04 -9.39
CA ILE A 63 3.79 0.99 -10.12
C ILE A 63 4.11 2.31 -10.81
N GLY A 64 3.10 3.04 -11.30
CA GLY A 64 3.29 4.32 -12.00
C GLY A 64 3.89 5.38 -11.07
N ILE A 65 3.32 5.51 -9.86
CA ILE A 65 3.81 6.43 -8.84
C ILE A 65 5.23 6.03 -8.40
N LEU A 66 5.42 4.78 -7.97
CA LEU A 66 6.73 4.33 -7.49
C LEU A 66 7.82 4.45 -8.55
N HIS A 67 7.52 4.09 -9.80
CA HIS A 67 8.47 4.16 -10.89
C HIS A 67 8.81 5.61 -11.27
N ALA A 68 7.84 6.53 -11.27
CA ALA A 68 8.09 7.94 -11.54
C ALA A 68 9.09 8.53 -10.53
N TRP A 69 8.91 8.23 -9.23
CA TRP A 69 9.84 8.67 -8.19
C TRP A 69 11.22 8.02 -8.33
N VAL A 70 11.28 6.71 -8.59
CA VAL A 70 12.56 6.03 -8.86
C VAL A 70 13.28 6.67 -10.04
N ARG A 71 12.58 6.96 -11.13
CA ARG A 71 13.15 7.60 -12.32
C ARG A 71 13.69 8.99 -12.00
N LEU A 72 12.93 9.83 -11.30
CA LEU A 72 13.37 11.15 -10.86
C LEU A 72 14.69 11.07 -10.06
N VAL A 73 14.75 10.20 -9.05
CA VAL A 73 15.94 10.02 -8.22
C VAL A 73 17.12 9.51 -9.05
N CYS A 74 16.88 8.55 -9.95
CA CYS A 74 17.90 8.02 -10.86
C CYS A 74 18.42 9.08 -11.83
N GLU A 75 17.57 9.96 -12.34
CA GLU A 75 17.96 11.05 -13.25
C GLU A 75 18.83 12.09 -12.51
N GLU A 76 18.43 12.52 -11.31
CA GLU A 76 19.20 13.49 -10.52
C GLU A 76 20.54 12.93 -10.03
N ARG A 77 20.57 11.65 -9.62
CA ARG A 77 21.76 11.02 -9.00
C ARG A 77 22.59 10.17 -9.93
N ARG A 78 22.12 9.95 -11.17
CA ARG A 78 22.70 9.02 -12.15
C ARG A 78 22.88 7.62 -11.57
N TRP A 79 21.91 7.18 -10.77
CA TRP A 79 21.88 5.83 -10.22
C TRP A 79 21.20 4.86 -11.18
N ASN A 80 21.62 3.59 -11.13
CA ASN A 80 20.97 2.55 -11.90
C ASN A 80 19.58 2.25 -11.31
N PRO A 81 18.52 2.27 -12.14
CA PRO A 81 17.19 1.92 -11.66
C PRO A 81 17.11 0.42 -11.32
N PRO A 82 16.24 0.04 -10.36
CA PRO A 82 15.90 -1.34 -10.11
C PRO A 82 15.08 -1.93 -11.26
N GLN A 83 14.78 -3.23 -11.18
CA GLN A 83 13.78 -3.84 -12.04
C GLN A 83 12.43 -3.11 -11.88
N PRO A 84 11.64 -2.94 -12.95
CA PRO A 84 10.38 -2.20 -12.90
C PRO A 84 9.25 -3.07 -12.32
N THR A 85 9.41 -3.51 -11.07
CA THR A 85 8.36 -4.18 -10.28
C THR A 85 7.96 -3.32 -9.09
N ILE A 86 6.76 -3.54 -8.55
CA ILE A 86 6.27 -2.77 -7.40
C ILE A 86 7.21 -2.96 -6.21
N GLU A 87 7.57 -4.20 -5.91
CA GLU A 87 8.42 -4.57 -4.79
C GLU A 87 9.83 -4.01 -4.95
N ALA A 88 10.42 -4.11 -6.14
CA ALA A 88 11.77 -3.64 -6.39
C ALA A 88 11.86 -2.11 -6.31
N ASN A 89 10.89 -1.37 -6.87
CA ASN A 89 10.84 0.09 -6.73
C ASN A 89 10.62 0.52 -5.28
N ALA A 90 9.69 -0.13 -4.56
CA ALA A 90 9.42 0.19 -3.16
C ALA A 90 10.64 -0.06 -2.26
N LEU A 91 11.28 -1.23 -2.38
CA LEU A 91 12.50 -1.56 -1.63
C LEU A 91 13.65 -0.62 -1.98
N TRP A 92 13.80 -0.28 -3.26
CA TRP A 92 14.85 0.62 -3.70
C TRP A 92 14.70 2.02 -3.10
N LEU A 93 13.46 2.57 -3.07
CA LEU A 93 13.15 3.86 -2.45
C LEU A 93 13.28 3.83 -0.92
N ALA A 94 12.97 2.70 -0.29
CA ALA A 94 13.04 2.51 1.16
C ALA A 94 14.48 2.29 1.68
N ASP A 95 15.45 2.09 0.80
CA ASP A 95 16.85 1.96 1.17
C ASP A 95 17.34 3.20 1.93
N GLU A 96 17.91 2.98 3.11
CA GLU A 96 18.29 4.03 4.04
C GLU A 96 19.16 5.11 3.40
N ARG A 97 20.17 4.72 2.61
CA ARG A 97 21.12 5.67 2.01
C ARG A 97 20.43 6.57 1.00
N ARG A 98 19.48 6.01 0.24
CA ARG A 98 18.71 6.77 -0.76
C ARG A 98 17.68 7.65 -0.06
N HIS A 99 16.97 7.10 0.92
CA HIS A 99 15.95 7.79 1.67
C HIS A 99 16.50 9.03 2.38
N GLN A 100 17.67 8.95 3.03
CA GLN A 100 18.33 10.10 3.66
C GLN A 100 18.63 11.25 2.70
N TRP A 101 18.88 10.96 1.42
CA TRP A 101 19.06 11.98 0.40
C TRP A 101 17.71 12.52 -0.10
N ILE A 102 16.73 11.64 -0.36
CA ILE A 102 15.38 11.99 -0.81
C ILE A 102 14.72 12.99 0.14
N VAL A 103 14.83 12.77 1.46
CA VAL A 103 14.18 13.64 2.46
C VAL A 103 14.73 15.06 2.51
N ARG A 104 15.88 15.32 1.86
CA ARG A 104 16.51 16.65 1.79
C ARG A 104 16.16 17.41 0.50
N GLN A 105 15.35 16.83 -0.37
CA GLN A 105 15.01 17.43 -1.66
C GLN A 105 13.84 18.42 -1.53
N PRO A 106 13.78 19.45 -2.38
CA PRO A 106 12.70 20.44 -2.35
C PRO A 106 11.33 19.83 -2.66
N TRP A 107 11.29 18.75 -3.44
CA TRP A 107 10.07 18.03 -3.83
C TRP A 107 9.61 16.96 -2.82
N VAL A 108 10.26 16.87 -1.64
CA VAL A 108 9.92 15.85 -0.62
C VAL A 108 8.46 15.93 -0.15
N GLY A 109 7.86 17.13 -0.16
CA GLY A 109 6.46 17.33 0.19
C GLY A 109 5.50 16.62 -0.78
N ASP A 110 5.79 16.72 -2.08
CA ASP A 110 5.01 16.06 -3.13
C ASP A 110 5.20 14.55 -3.06
N TYR A 111 6.45 14.10 -2.88
CA TYR A 111 6.79 12.69 -2.67
C TYR A 111 6.02 12.08 -1.50
N HIS A 112 6.01 12.75 -0.35
CA HIS A 112 5.25 12.32 0.82
C HIS A 112 3.75 12.27 0.52
N SER A 113 3.20 13.32 -0.11
CA SER A 113 1.77 13.42 -0.40
C SER A 113 1.29 12.33 -1.34
N GLU A 114 2.06 12.02 -2.37
CA GLU A 114 1.73 10.95 -3.33
C GLU A 114 1.85 9.56 -2.71
N LEU A 115 2.89 9.31 -1.89
CA LEU A 115 3.01 8.03 -1.17
C LEU A 115 1.88 7.83 -0.15
N ASP A 116 1.48 8.89 0.55
CA ASP A 116 0.37 8.82 1.48
C ASP A 116 -0.98 8.59 0.75
N ALA A 117 -1.19 9.26 -0.39
CA ALA A 117 -2.36 9.01 -1.24
C ALA A 117 -2.37 7.56 -1.75
N LEU A 118 -1.22 7.03 -2.15
CA LEU A 118 -1.05 5.64 -2.58
C LEU A 118 -1.39 4.66 -1.46
N ILE A 119 -0.89 4.87 -0.24
CA ILE A 119 -1.21 4.02 0.92
C ILE A 119 -2.71 4.07 1.23
N ARG A 120 -3.33 5.26 1.21
CA ARG A 120 -4.78 5.41 1.42
C ARG A 120 -5.58 4.66 0.37
N MET A 121 -5.18 4.74 -0.88
CA MET A 121 -5.80 4.02 -2.00
C MET A 121 -5.68 2.50 -1.81
N VAL A 122 -4.47 1.99 -1.55
CA VAL A 122 -4.24 0.55 -1.29
C VAL A 122 -5.11 0.06 -0.14
N ARG A 123 -5.22 0.81 0.96
CA ARG A 123 -6.07 0.47 2.11
C ARG A 123 -7.57 0.49 1.75
N ALA A 124 -8.02 1.50 1.01
CA ALA A 124 -9.41 1.60 0.56
C ALA A 124 -9.78 0.42 -0.35
N THR A 125 -8.91 0.07 -1.30
CA THR A 125 -9.10 -1.04 -2.22
C THR A 125 -9.04 -2.38 -1.50
N THR A 126 -7.97 -2.67 -0.78
CA THR A 126 -7.77 -3.98 -0.14
C THR A 126 -8.68 -4.18 1.09
N ARG A 127 -9.24 -3.09 1.65
CA ARG A 127 -9.90 -3.07 2.96
C ARG A 127 -8.99 -3.58 4.09
N VAL A 128 -7.68 -3.68 3.85
CA VAL A 128 -6.70 -4.05 4.85
C VAL A 128 -6.43 -2.80 5.68
N SER A 129 -6.90 -2.83 6.92
CA SER A 129 -6.56 -1.81 7.93
C SER A 129 -5.49 -2.39 8.85
N PRO A 130 -4.43 -1.64 9.17
CA PRO A 130 -3.47 -2.06 10.17
C PRO A 130 -4.19 -2.38 11.48
N ARG A 131 -4.03 -3.60 11.99
CA ARG A 131 -4.62 -3.97 13.27
C ARG A 131 -3.66 -3.59 14.39
N ARG A 132 -4.25 -3.15 15.50
CA ARG A 132 -3.53 -2.95 16.76
C ARG A 132 -3.68 -4.21 17.60
N ARG A 133 -2.56 -4.77 18.06
CA ARG A 133 -2.52 -5.95 18.93
C ARG A 133 -1.83 -5.58 20.24
N PRO A 134 -2.46 -5.87 21.39
CA PRO A 134 -1.78 -5.68 22.67
C PRO A 134 -0.59 -6.63 22.76
N VAL A 135 0.53 -6.16 23.30
CA VAL A 135 1.69 -7.00 23.59
C VAL A 135 1.62 -7.42 25.07
N PRO A 136 1.62 -8.72 25.39
CA PRO A 136 1.37 -9.22 26.75
C PRO A 136 2.63 -9.14 27.63
N GLN A 137 3.20 -7.94 27.78
CA GLN A 137 4.30 -7.67 28.71
C GLN A 137 4.26 -6.20 29.19
N PRO A 138 4.82 -5.88 30.36
CA PRO A 138 4.92 -4.50 30.82
C PRO A 138 5.90 -3.70 29.96
N CYS A 139 5.67 -2.39 29.88
CA CYS A 139 6.60 -1.47 29.25
C CYS A 139 7.93 -1.42 30.05
N PRO A 140 9.11 -1.64 29.42
CA PRO A 140 10.38 -1.57 30.13
C PRO A 140 10.71 -0.21 30.77
N ARG A 141 10.02 0.87 30.35
CA ARG A 141 10.27 2.23 30.82
C ARG A 141 9.34 2.68 31.94
N CYS A 142 8.05 2.36 31.85
CA CYS A 142 7.04 2.86 32.80
C CYS A 142 6.21 1.76 33.46
N ASP A 143 6.52 0.49 33.19
CA ASP A 143 5.84 -0.70 33.73
C ASP A 143 4.35 -0.84 33.36
N ALA A 144 3.80 0.09 32.56
CA ALA A 144 2.41 0.03 32.13
C ALA A 144 2.15 -1.09 31.11
N LEU A 145 1.01 -1.76 31.22
CA LEU A 145 0.49 -2.75 30.25
C LEU A 145 -0.21 -2.09 29.05
N LEU A 146 0.44 -1.08 28.47
CA LEU A 146 -0.08 -0.25 27.37
C LEU A 146 0.76 -0.40 26.08
N LEU A 147 1.52 -1.50 25.96
CA LEU A 147 2.25 -1.80 24.73
C LEU A 147 1.30 -2.29 23.65
N THR A 148 1.35 -1.64 22.49
CA THR A 148 0.57 -2.04 21.32
C THR A 148 1.47 -2.14 20.10
N GLU A 149 1.36 -3.25 19.41
CA GLU A 149 1.93 -3.45 18.09
C GLU A 149 0.87 -3.06 17.04
N VAL A 150 1.28 -2.29 16.04
CA VAL A 150 0.45 -1.94 14.88
C VAL A 150 1.01 -2.71 13.69
N ASP A 151 0.15 -3.41 12.92
CA ASP A 151 0.58 -4.13 11.73
C ASP A 151 1.39 -3.17 10.80
N HIS A 152 2.55 -3.64 10.34
CA HIS A 152 3.51 -2.93 9.47
C HIS A 152 4.28 -1.76 10.10
N GLU A 153 4.09 -1.43 11.39
CA GLU A 153 5.00 -0.53 12.09
C GLU A 153 6.28 -1.27 12.49
N LEU A 154 7.43 -0.59 12.37
CA LEU A 154 8.73 -1.13 12.77
C LEU A 154 8.89 -1.21 14.30
N TYR A 155 8.14 -0.38 15.02
CA TYR A 155 8.27 -0.21 16.46
C TYR A 155 6.96 -0.53 17.17
N VAL A 156 7.06 -1.12 18.36
CA VAL A 156 5.97 -1.27 19.32
C VAL A 156 5.94 -0.02 20.20
N GLY A 157 4.79 0.65 20.25
CA GLY A 157 4.60 1.85 21.04
C GLY A 157 3.95 1.57 22.39
N CYS A 158 4.33 2.32 23.43
CA CYS A 158 3.62 2.37 24.70
C CYS A 158 2.63 3.55 24.71
N GLY A 159 1.34 3.28 24.92
CA GLY A 159 0.33 4.33 25.05
C GLY A 159 0.42 5.18 26.32
N GLY A 160 1.22 4.77 27.32
CA GLY A 160 1.37 5.50 28.59
C GLY A 160 2.54 6.47 28.64
N CYS A 161 3.71 6.06 28.12
CA CYS A 161 4.93 6.89 28.15
C CYS A 161 5.48 7.24 26.77
N GLU A 162 4.76 6.89 25.70
CA GLU A 162 5.11 7.14 24.30
C GLU A 162 6.44 6.52 23.84
N ALA A 163 7.08 5.70 24.69
CA ALA A 163 8.30 4.99 24.33
C ALA A 163 8.03 4.01 23.17
N ARG A 164 9.04 3.89 22.31
CA ARG A 164 9.04 3.00 21.15
C ARG A 164 10.16 2.00 21.29
N PHE A 165 9.83 0.74 21.04
CA PHE A 165 10.78 -0.37 21.17
C PHE A 165 10.73 -1.24 19.91
N THR A 166 11.88 -1.74 19.50
CA THR A 166 11.98 -2.85 18.56
C THR A 166 11.52 -4.15 19.24
N ARG A 167 11.18 -5.16 18.42
CA ARG A 167 10.84 -6.49 18.94
C ARG A 167 12.00 -7.14 19.71
N GLU A 168 13.24 -6.86 19.29
CA GLU A 168 14.45 -7.39 19.94
C GLU A 168 14.66 -6.78 21.33
N GLU A 169 14.48 -5.46 21.46
CA GLU A 169 14.55 -4.77 22.76
C GLU A 169 13.47 -5.28 23.73
N LEU A 170 12.25 -5.49 23.24
CA LEU A 170 11.16 -6.05 24.06
C LEU A 170 11.44 -7.49 24.48
N ALA A 171 12.01 -8.31 23.59
CA ALA A 171 12.39 -9.68 23.91
C ALA A 171 13.52 -9.73 24.95
N LEU A 172 14.50 -8.82 24.87
CA LEU A 172 15.55 -8.68 25.87
C LEU A 172 14.96 -8.24 27.22
N GLY A 173 14.09 -7.24 27.23
CA GLY A 173 13.39 -6.77 28.43
C GLY A 173 12.61 -7.89 29.12
N ALA A 174 11.83 -8.66 28.36
CA ALA A 174 11.05 -9.79 28.90
C ALA A 174 11.94 -10.88 29.53
N ARG A 175 13.09 -11.20 28.90
CA ARG A 175 14.06 -12.16 29.46
C ARG A 175 14.66 -11.69 30.79
N LEU A 176 15.00 -10.40 30.89
CA LEU A 176 15.52 -9.81 32.12
C LEU A 176 14.49 -9.82 33.24
N THR A 177 13.24 -9.44 32.94
CA THR A 177 12.14 -9.50 33.91
C THR A 177 11.89 -10.92 34.41
N TRP A 178 11.89 -11.91 33.51
CA TRP A 178 11.73 -13.32 33.88
C TRP A 178 12.90 -13.81 34.74
N ALA A 179 14.14 -13.46 34.40
CA ALA A 179 15.30 -13.83 35.19
C ALA A 179 15.25 -13.24 36.62
N LEU A 180 14.82 -11.97 36.76
CA LEU A 180 14.65 -11.32 38.06
C LEU A 180 13.56 -12.00 38.91
N LEU A 181 12.43 -12.37 38.30
CA LEU A 181 11.33 -13.05 39.00
C LEU A 181 11.70 -14.46 39.50
N ASN A 182 12.60 -15.16 38.82
CA ASN A 182 13.04 -16.51 39.23
C ASN A 182 14.28 -16.52 40.14
N ALA A 183 14.93 -15.37 40.31
CA ALA A 183 16.08 -15.21 41.21
C ALA A 183 15.67 -14.76 42.63
N ALA A 184 14.41 -14.31 42.80
CA ALA A 184 13.80 -13.93 44.06
C ALA A 184 13.03 -15.11 44.68
#